data_AF-A0AAX6BKN4-F1
#
_entry.id   AF-A0AAX6BKN4-F1
#
_cell.length_a   1.000
_cell.length_b   1.000
_cell.length_c   1.000
_cell.angle_alpha   90.00
_cell.angle_beta   90.00
_cell.angle_gamma   90.00
#
_symmetry.space_group_name_H-M   'P 1'
#
loop_
_entity.id
_entity.type
_entity.pdbx_description
1 polymer ?
#
loop_
_entity_poly.entity_id
_entity_poly.type
_entity_poly.pdbx_seq_one_letter_code
_entity_poly.pdbx_strand_id
1 'polypeptide(L)'
;MKDWEYNEIFDAIQETYKELLDEGRGYRYAIAKLTDEFDNLGKVEDFIVDTAIGEIAITHEQVFVGHIRGITGRLGKFNPKEAEDELTLDEIKDLLARMNKVIVGLQNVEVDYNSSAGG
;
A
#
# COMPACT_ATOMS: atom_id res chain seq x y z
N MET A 1 -9.88 -8.10 -12.48
CA MET A 1 -10.01 -8.46 -11.07
C MET A 1 -11.28 -9.25 -10.86
N LYS A 2 -11.20 -10.35 -10.12
CA LYS A 2 -12.27 -11.36 -10.07
C LYS A 2 -13.36 -11.04 -9.05
N ASP A 3 -12.95 -10.46 -7.93
CA ASP A 3 -13.78 -10.28 -6.73
C ASP A 3 -13.82 -8.82 -6.24
N TRP A 4 -13.13 -7.90 -6.92
CA TRP A 4 -12.96 -6.50 -6.52
C TRP A 4 -13.00 -5.55 -7.71
N GLU A 5 -13.55 -4.36 -7.51
CA GLU A 5 -13.38 -3.21 -8.41
C GLU A 5 -12.15 -2.36 -8.05
N TYR A 6 -11.59 -1.63 -9.01
CA TYR A 6 -10.31 -0.89 -8.84
C TYR A 6 -10.32 0.03 -7.63
N ASN A 7 -11.37 0.84 -7.49
CA ASN A 7 -11.50 1.78 -6.38
C ASN A 7 -11.94 1.10 -5.08
N GLU A 8 -12.59 -0.05 -5.15
CA GLU A 8 -13.13 -0.75 -3.98
C GLU A 8 -12.01 -1.20 -3.02
N ILE A 9 -10.87 -1.63 -3.56
CA ILE A 9 -9.71 -2.01 -2.75
C ILE A 9 -9.14 -0.79 -2.01
N PHE A 10 -9.08 0.37 -2.67
CA PHE A 10 -8.61 1.60 -2.02
C PHE A 10 -9.56 2.05 -0.90
N ASP A 11 -10.86 2.00 -1.17
CA ASP A 11 -11.89 2.39 -0.20
C ASP A 11 -11.88 1.45 1.01
N ALA A 12 -11.83 0.14 0.78
CA ALA A 12 -11.76 -0.87 1.83
C ALA A 12 -10.53 -0.68 2.72
N ILE A 13 -9.34 -0.50 2.13
CA ILE A 13 -8.10 -0.27 2.90
C ILE A 13 -8.20 1.01 3.74
N GLN A 14 -8.77 2.09 3.21
CA GLN A 14 -8.95 3.34 3.94
C GLN A 14 -9.97 3.23 5.08
N GLU A 15 -11.04 2.46 4.89
CA GLU A 15 -12.03 2.18 5.92
C GLU A 15 -11.41 1.35 7.05
N THR A 16 -10.82 0.20 6.72
CA THR A 16 -10.13 -0.66 7.68
C THR A 16 -9.01 0.10 8.42
N TYR A 17 -8.26 0.96 7.71
CA TYR A 17 -7.23 1.77 8.36
C TYR A 17 -7.81 2.68 9.45
N LYS A 18 -8.93 3.35 9.20
CA LYS A 18 -9.59 4.23 10.18
C LYS A 18 -10.06 3.43 11.41
N GLU A 19 -10.67 2.27 11.19
CA GLU A 19 -11.08 1.38 12.28
C GLU A 19 -9.89 0.93 13.14
N LEU A 20 -8.76 0.60 12.51
CA LEU A 20 -7.52 0.23 13.21
C LEU A 20 -6.91 1.40 14.00
N LEU A 21 -7.11 2.65 13.54
CA LEU A 21 -6.69 3.83 14.31
C LEU A 21 -7.54 4.02 15.57
N ASP A 22 -8.83 3.73 15.49
CA ASP A 22 -9.75 3.82 16.63
C ASP A 22 -9.40 2.81 17.74
N GLU A 23 -8.66 1.73 17.43
CA GLU A 23 -8.11 0.82 18.44
C GLU A 23 -6.96 1.42 19.28
N GLY A 24 -6.38 2.54 18.87
CA GLY A 24 -5.34 3.25 19.63
C GLY A 24 -3.99 2.52 19.74
N ARG A 25 -3.71 1.55 18.85
CA ARG A 25 -2.46 0.75 18.85
C ARG A 25 -1.33 1.34 18.01
N GLY A 26 -1.59 2.48 17.37
CA GLY A 26 -0.60 3.25 16.60
C GLY A 26 -0.43 2.80 15.15
N TYR A 27 0.24 3.65 14.38
CA TYR A 27 0.34 3.53 12.92
C TYR A 27 1.06 2.28 12.43
N ARG A 28 2.13 1.87 13.11
CA ARG A 28 2.89 0.66 12.76
C ARG A 28 2.03 -0.59 12.87
N TYR A 29 1.21 -0.68 13.92
CA TYR A 29 0.26 -1.77 14.09
C TYR A 29 -0.78 -1.77 12.96
N ALA A 30 -1.38 -0.62 12.67
CA ALA A 30 -2.39 -0.49 11.64
C ALA A 30 -1.86 -0.90 10.25
N ILE A 31 -0.67 -0.42 9.84
CA ILE A 31 -0.04 -0.82 8.56
C ILE A 31 0.25 -2.33 8.52
N ALA A 32 0.77 -2.90 9.61
CA ALA A 32 1.04 -4.32 9.67
C ALA A 32 -0.25 -5.15 9.53
N LYS A 33 -1.35 -4.70 10.15
CA LYS A 33 -2.63 -5.39 10.08
C LYS A 33 -3.28 -5.29 8.69
N LEU A 34 -3.22 -4.12 8.05
CA LEU A 34 -3.65 -3.96 6.65
C LEU A 34 -2.87 -4.89 5.71
N THR A 35 -1.55 -5.00 5.90
CA THR A 35 -0.71 -5.87 5.07
C THR A 35 -1.09 -7.34 5.23
N ASP A 36 -1.47 -7.76 6.44
CA ASP A 36 -1.91 -9.14 6.76
C ASP A 36 -3.32 -9.44 6.22
N GLU A 37 -4.23 -8.47 6.31
CA GLU A 37 -5.63 -8.63 5.94
C GLU A 37 -5.87 -8.62 4.42
N PHE A 38 -5.11 -7.81 3.69
CA PHE A 38 -5.21 -7.66 2.24
C PHE A 38 -4.08 -8.39 1.48
N ASP A 39 -3.51 -9.45 2.07
CA ASP A 39 -2.43 -10.23 1.45
C ASP A 39 -2.97 -11.24 0.41
N ASN A 40 -2.25 -11.41 -0.69
CA ASN A 40 -2.52 -12.38 -1.77
C ASN A 40 -3.93 -12.30 -2.38
N LEU A 41 -4.45 -11.09 -2.64
CA LEU A 41 -5.75 -10.90 -3.28
C LEU A 41 -5.72 -11.24 -4.77
N GLY A 42 -4.55 -11.11 -5.39
CA GLY A 42 -4.38 -11.35 -6.81
C GLY A 42 -3.21 -10.54 -7.34
N LYS A 43 -2.75 -10.88 -8.55
CA LYS A 43 -1.50 -10.31 -9.06
C LYS A 43 -1.58 -8.80 -9.23
N VAL A 44 -2.70 -8.28 -9.74
CA VAL A 44 -2.91 -6.83 -9.94
C VAL A 44 -3.38 -6.18 -8.65
N GLU A 45 -4.26 -6.87 -7.91
CA GLU A 45 -4.80 -6.45 -6.63
C GLU A 45 -3.69 -6.18 -5.61
N ASP A 46 -2.67 -7.05 -5.51
CA ASP A 46 -1.55 -6.88 -4.56
C ASP A 46 -0.77 -5.58 -4.82
N PHE A 47 -0.66 -5.14 -6.08
CA PHE A 47 -0.06 -3.85 -6.42
C PHE A 47 -0.94 -2.67 -6.02
N ILE A 48 -2.26 -2.81 -6.11
CA ILE A 48 -3.23 -1.83 -5.65
C ILE A 48 -3.15 -1.69 -4.13
N VAL A 49 -3.09 -2.82 -3.42
CA VAL A 49 -2.92 -2.89 -1.95
C VAL A 49 -1.62 -2.18 -1.53
N ASP A 50 -0.49 -2.53 -2.15
CA ASP A 50 0.80 -1.88 -1.86
C ASP A 50 0.77 -0.37 -2.12
N THR A 51 0.05 0.05 -3.16
CA THR A 51 -0.13 1.47 -3.48
C THR A 51 -0.96 2.16 -2.39
N ALA A 52 -2.09 1.58 -1.99
CA ALA A 52 -2.97 2.13 -0.96
C ALA A 52 -2.26 2.26 0.40
N ILE A 53 -1.60 1.19 0.85
CA ILE A 53 -0.83 1.18 2.10
C ILE A 53 0.34 2.17 2.01
N GLY A 54 1.02 2.24 0.87
CA GLY A 54 2.08 3.20 0.63
C GLY A 54 1.60 4.64 0.72
N GLU A 55 0.42 4.95 0.19
CA GLU A 55 -0.17 6.28 0.29
C GLU A 55 -0.52 6.66 1.72
N ILE A 56 -0.96 5.71 2.55
CA ILE A 56 -1.13 5.92 3.99
C ILE A 56 0.23 6.20 4.63
N ALA A 57 1.22 5.34 4.37
CA ALA A 57 2.52 5.41 5.01
C ALA A 57 3.24 6.74 4.77
N ILE A 58 3.15 7.33 3.57
CA ILE A 58 3.79 8.63 3.27
C ILE A 58 3.16 9.81 4.02
N THR A 59 2.03 9.62 4.71
CA THR A 59 1.43 10.65 5.56
C THR A 59 1.95 10.62 7.00
N HIS A 60 2.71 9.58 7.37
CA HIS A 60 3.23 9.41 8.73
C HIS A 60 4.55 10.17 8.90
N GLU A 61 4.84 10.61 10.13
CA GLU A 61 6.08 11.34 10.45
C GLU A 61 7.32 10.50 10.15
N GLN A 62 7.27 9.21 10.47
CA GLN A 62 8.33 8.25 10.21
C GLN A 62 7.76 6.92 9.73
N VAL A 63 8.49 6.23 8.85
CA VAL A 63 8.09 4.94 8.30
C VAL A 63 9.19 3.91 8.54
N PHE A 64 8.80 2.72 9.00
CA PHE A 64 9.74 1.64 9.24
C PHE A 64 10.46 1.22 7.94
N VAL A 65 11.79 1.13 7.99
CA VAL A 65 12.64 0.83 6.83
C VAL A 65 12.23 -0.46 6.09
N GLY A 66 11.72 -1.45 6.81
CA GLY A 66 11.21 -2.70 6.23
C GLY A 66 10.00 -2.46 5.33
N HIS A 67 9.07 -1.59 5.73
CA HIS A 67 7.90 -1.24 4.92
C HIS A 67 8.30 -0.43 3.68
N ILE A 68 9.21 0.54 3.83
CA ILE A 68 9.75 1.31 2.70
C ILE A 68 10.34 0.37 1.65
N ARG A 69 11.24 -0.54 2.05
CA ARG A 69 11.90 -1.48 1.14
C ARG A 69 10.93 -2.49 0.52
N GLY A 70 9.97 -2.98 1.31
CA GLY A 70 8.96 -3.92 0.85
C GLY A 70 8.08 -3.34 -0.25
N ILE A 71 7.43 -2.21 0.04
CA ILE A 71 6.50 -1.55 -0.90
C ILE A 71 7.24 -1.08 -2.15
N THR A 72 8.33 -0.31 -2.00
CA THR A 72 9.07 0.20 -3.17
C THR A 72 9.66 -0.92 -4.04
N GLY A 73 10.12 -2.01 -3.41
CA GLY A 73 10.67 -3.17 -4.12
C GLY A 73 9.62 -4.00 -4.86
N ARG A 74 8.38 -4.07 -4.35
CA ARG A 74 7.25 -4.70 -5.06
C ARG A 74 6.74 -3.80 -6.17
N LEU A 75 6.37 -2.56 -5.87
CA LEU A 75 5.85 -1.60 -6.87
C LEU A 75 6.81 -1.38 -8.05
N GLY A 76 8.12 -1.39 -7.81
CA GLY A 76 9.13 -1.28 -8.87
C GLY A 76 9.15 -2.44 -9.88
N LYS A 77 8.43 -3.53 -9.62
CA LYS A 77 8.28 -4.68 -10.53
C LYS A 77 6.97 -4.64 -11.32
N PHE A 78 6.12 -3.64 -11.11
CA PHE A 78 4.85 -3.54 -11.80
C PHE A 78 5.06 -3.46 -13.32
N ASN A 79 4.33 -4.31 -14.05
CA ASN A 79 4.33 -4.33 -15.51
C ASN A 79 2.92 -4.00 -16.01
N PRO A 80 2.68 -2.79 -16.57
CA PRO A 80 1.35 -2.36 -17.00
C PRO A 80 0.67 -3.33 -17.97
N LYS A 81 1.44 -4.01 -18.83
CA LYS A 81 0.91 -4.98 -19.80
C LYS A 81 0.23 -6.16 -19.13
N GLU A 82 0.65 -6.52 -17.93
CA GLU A 82 0.07 -7.64 -17.18
C GLU A 82 -1.22 -7.23 -16.46
N ALA A 83 -1.54 -5.94 -16.45
CA ALA A 83 -2.77 -5.41 -15.86
C ALA A 83 -3.85 -5.07 -16.90
N GLU A 84 -3.53 -5.10 -18.20
CA GLU A 84 -4.48 -4.75 -19.30
C GLU A 84 -5.70 -5.69 -19.38
N ASP A 85 -5.56 -6.93 -18.88
CA ASP A 85 -6.67 -7.90 -18.80
C ASP A 85 -7.62 -7.63 -17.62
N GLU A 86 -7.20 -6.79 -16.67
CA GLU A 86 -7.89 -6.61 -15.39
C GLU A 86 -8.32 -5.18 -15.11
N LEU A 87 -7.63 -4.21 -15.69
CA LEU A 87 -7.84 -2.77 -15.51
C LEU A 87 -8.00 -2.08 -16.85
N THR A 88 -8.81 -1.04 -16.86
CA THR A 88 -8.89 -0.12 -18.00
C THR A 88 -7.60 0.68 -18.15
N LEU A 89 -7.37 1.23 -19.35
CA LEU A 89 -6.20 2.08 -19.60
C LEU A 89 -6.13 3.30 -18.69
N ASP A 90 -7.26 3.84 -18.25
CA ASP A 90 -7.29 5.01 -17.37
C ASP A 90 -6.98 4.63 -15.91
N GLU A 91 -7.47 3.48 -15.44
CA GLU A 91 -7.09 2.92 -14.13
C GLU A 91 -5.61 2.55 -14.07
N ILE A 92 -5.04 2.00 -15.15
CA ILE A 92 -3.60 1.72 -15.23
C ILE A 92 -2.79 3.02 -15.13
N LYS A 93 -3.20 4.08 -15.82
CA LYS A 93 -2.52 5.39 -15.74
C LYS A 93 -2.61 5.99 -14.35
N ASP A 94 -3.79 5.92 -13.73
CA ASP A 94 -4.00 6.39 -12.37
C ASP A 94 -3.12 5.62 -11.37
N LEU A 95 -3.15 4.28 -11.45
CA LEU A 95 -2.34 3.40 -10.61
C LEU A 95 -0.85 3.71 -10.75
N LEU A 96 -0.35 3.88 -11.98
CA LEU A 96 1.05 4.26 -12.22
C LEU A 96 1.42 5.62 -11.60
N ALA A 97 0.53 6.61 -11.70
CA ALA A 97 0.75 7.93 -11.10
C ALA A 97 0.82 7.83 -9.56
N ARG A 98 -0.07 7.04 -8.96
CA ARG A 98 -0.12 6.82 -7.51
C ARG A 98 1.07 6.01 -7.01
N MET A 99 1.46 4.93 -7.72
CA MET A 99 2.69 4.18 -7.44
C MET A 99 3.92 5.07 -7.45
N ASN A 100 4.05 5.93 -8.46
CA ASN A 100 5.18 6.85 -8.54
C ASN A 100 5.20 7.84 -7.36
N LYS A 101 4.03 8.39 -6.99
CA LYS A 101 3.89 9.23 -5.78
C LYS A 101 4.32 8.48 -4.52
N VAL A 102 3.90 7.22 -4.37
CA VAL A 102 4.27 6.37 -3.23
C VAL A 102 5.78 6.11 -3.20
N ILE A 103 6.37 5.70 -4.33
CA ILE A 103 7.80 5.39 -4.40
C ILE A 103 8.64 6.62 -4.06
N VAL A 104 8.34 7.76 -4.68
CA VAL A 104 9.05 9.02 -4.40
C VAL A 104 8.80 9.49 -2.97
N GLY A 105 7.56 9.40 -2.48
CA GLY A 105 7.22 9.77 -1.10
C GLY A 105 8.01 8.96 -0.09
N LEU A 106 7.99 7.63 -0.18
CA LEU A 106 8.69 6.72 0.72
C LEU A 106 10.21 6.84 0.66
N GLN A 107 10.78 7.37 -0.42
CA GLN A 107 12.22 7.68 -0.49
C GLN A 107 12.60 8.96 0.27
N ASN A 108 11.63 9.82 0.59
CA ASN A 108 11.86 11.13 1.22
C ASN A 108 11.29 11.24 2.65
N VAL A 109 10.53 10.26 3.12
CA VAL A 109 10.06 10.21 4.52
C VAL A 109 11.21 9.98 5.50
N GLU A 110 11.01 10.39 6.75
CA GLU A 110 11.91 10.01 7.84
C GLU A 110 11.87 8.49 8.06
N VAL A 111 13.03 7.88 8.24
CA VAL A 111 13.17 6.42 8.31
C VAL A 111 13.26 5.96 9.75
N ASP A 112 12.30 5.14 10.18
CA ASP A 112 12.37 4.41 11.45
C ASP A 112 13.19 3.13 11.27
N TYR A 113 14.31 3.04 11.99
CA TYR A 113 15.20 1.87 12.01
C TYR A 113 14.89 0.91 13.15
N ASN A 114 13.96 1.26 14.04
CA ASN A 114 13.70 0.49 15.23
C ASN A 114 12.93 -0.80 14.90
N SER A 115 13.67 -1.89 14.73
CA SER A 115 13.12 -3.22 14.43
C SER A 115 12.35 -3.83 15.60
N SER A 116 12.47 -3.29 16.82
CA SER A 116 11.70 -3.79 17.95
C SER A 116 10.21 -3.48 17.74
N ALA A 117 9.47 -4.50 17.32
CA ALA A 117 8.05 -4.58 17.62
C ALA A 117 7.97 -4.60 19.15
N GLY A 118 7.57 -3.47 19.75
CA GLY A 118 7.27 -3.44 21.17
C GLY A 118 6.17 -4.47 21.44
N GLY A 119 6.52 -5.51 22.20
CA GLY A 119 5.58 -6.44 22.78
C GLY A 119 4.89 -5.87 24.01
#